data_AF-A0A0S7F2T5-F1
#
_entry.id   AF-A0A0S7F2T5-F1
#
_cell.length_a   1.000
_cell.length_b   1.000
_cell.length_c   1.000
_cell.angle_alpha   90.00
_cell.angle_beta   90.00
_cell.angle_gamma   90.00
#
_symmetry.space_group_name_H-M   'P 1'
#
loop_
_entity.id
_entity.type
_entity.pdbx_description
1 polymer ?
#
loop_
_entity_poly.entity_id
_entity_poly.type
_entity_poly.pdbx_seq_one_letter_code
_entity_poly.pdbx_strand_id
1 'polypeptide(L)'
;MRNLRRSVQPADGHHSTPHTYRKSLRLSSDQIASLKLKEGPNDVTFSITTQYQGTCRCEGTIYLWNWDDKVIISDIDGTITKSDVFGQILPQLGKDWTHQGIAKLYHSVAE
;
A
#
# COMPACT_ATOMS: atom_id res chain seq x y z
N MET A 1 -40.39 12.19 42.38
CA MET A 1 -41.49 12.87 41.67
C MET A 1 -41.00 13.38 40.33
N ARG A 2 -41.53 12.80 39.24
CA ARG A 2 -41.71 13.28 37.85
C ARG A 2 -41.37 12.15 36.87
N ASN A 3 -42.41 11.38 36.55
CA ASN A 3 -42.47 10.49 35.41
C ASN A 3 -42.63 11.34 34.15
N LEU A 4 -41.81 11.11 33.12
CA LEU A 4 -42.14 11.53 31.76
C LEU A 4 -42.03 10.31 30.84
N ARG A 5 -43.21 9.81 30.45
CA ARG A 5 -43.40 8.77 29.43
C ARG A 5 -42.83 9.28 28.10
N ARG A 6 -41.89 8.55 27.51
CA ARG A 6 -41.57 8.69 26.07
C ARG A 6 -42.42 7.66 25.34
N SER A 7 -43.20 8.11 24.37
CA SER A 7 -44.03 7.25 23.52
C SER A 7 -43.14 6.26 22.76
N VAL A 8 -43.59 5.01 22.68
CA VAL A 8 -43.03 4.00 21.79
C VAL A 8 -43.63 4.25 20.41
N GLN A 9 -42.79 4.59 19.43
CA GLN A 9 -43.13 4.49 18.01
C GLN A 9 -42.52 3.17 17.48
N PRO A 10 -43.26 2.33 16.75
CA PRO A 10 -42.66 1.18 16.07
C PRO A 10 -42.18 1.63 14.68
N ALA A 11 -40.89 1.46 14.39
CA ALA A 11 -40.37 1.62 13.03
C ALA A 11 -39.25 0.60 12.77
N ASP A 12 -39.62 -0.38 11.94
CA ASP A 12 -38.84 -1.22 11.04
C ASP A 12 -37.55 -1.88 11.56
N GLY A 13 -37.69 -3.15 11.93
CA GLY A 13 -36.59 -4.07 12.14
C GLY A 13 -35.86 -4.39 10.84
N HIS A 14 -34.94 -3.52 10.43
CA HIS A 14 -33.79 -3.95 9.64
C HIS A 14 -32.89 -4.79 10.55
N HIS A 15 -32.99 -6.12 10.44
CA HIS A 15 -31.97 -7.02 10.96
C HIS A 15 -30.65 -6.69 10.26
N SER A 16 -29.86 -5.80 10.85
CA SER A 16 -28.46 -5.62 10.50
C SER A 16 -27.75 -6.91 10.89
N THR A 17 -27.58 -7.81 9.91
CA THR A 17 -26.67 -8.95 10.06
C THR A 17 -25.34 -8.38 10.55
N PRO A 18 -24.76 -8.87 11.65
CA PRO A 18 -23.51 -8.35 12.18
C PRO A 18 -22.46 -8.45 11.07
N HIS A 19 -22.01 -7.30 10.58
CA HIS A 19 -20.95 -7.24 9.58
C HIS A 19 -19.71 -7.88 10.19
N THR A 20 -19.41 -9.09 9.76
CA THR A 20 -18.25 -9.84 10.22
C THR A 20 -17.04 -9.23 9.53
N TYR A 21 -16.33 -8.36 10.23
CA TYR A 21 -15.10 -7.76 9.70
C TYR A 21 -13.97 -8.78 9.82
N ARG A 22 -13.39 -9.18 8.69
CA ARG A 22 -12.19 -10.01 8.67
C ARG A 22 -10.98 -9.14 8.37
N LYS A 23 -10.02 -9.10 9.29
CA LYS A 23 -8.71 -8.47 9.05
C LYS A 23 -7.95 -9.28 7.99
N SER A 24 -7.57 -8.65 6.89
CA SER A 24 -6.80 -9.26 5.80
C SER A 24 -5.88 -8.24 5.17
N LEU A 25 -4.67 -8.66 4.79
CA LEU A 25 -3.76 -7.90 3.93
C LEU A 25 -3.94 -8.24 2.44
N ARG A 26 -4.75 -9.26 2.12
CA ARG A 26 -5.10 -9.66 0.75
C ARG A 26 -6.54 -9.29 0.43
N LEU A 27 -6.72 -8.67 -0.73
CA LEU A 27 -8.01 -8.39 -1.35
C LEU A 27 -8.50 -9.62 -2.14
N SER A 28 -9.81 -9.78 -2.25
CA SER A 28 -10.42 -10.73 -3.19
C SER A 28 -10.29 -10.24 -4.64
N SER A 29 -10.49 -11.13 -5.61
CA SER A 29 -10.48 -10.77 -7.04
C SER A 29 -11.49 -9.67 -7.37
N ASP A 30 -12.71 -9.73 -6.82
CA ASP A 30 -13.74 -8.70 -7.03
C ASP A 30 -13.33 -7.35 -6.44
N GLN A 31 -12.69 -7.36 -5.26
CA GLN A 31 -12.17 -6.15 -4.64
C GLN A 31 -11.04 -5.54 -5.49
N ILE A 32 -10.13 -6.35 -6.02
CA ILE A 32 -9.06 -5.89 -6.91
C ILE A 32 -9.65 -5.31 -8.20
N ALA A 33 -10.61 -6.00 -8.82
CA ALA A 33 -11.28 -5.52 -10.04
C ALA A 33 -11.98 -4.16 -9.81
N SER A 34 -12.55 -3.94 -8.63
CA SER A 34 -13.19 -2.66 -8.28
C SER A 34 -12.24 -1.46 -8.25
N LEU A 35 -10.94 -1.70 -8.07
CA LEU A 35 -9.91 -0.65 -8.09
C LEU A 35 -9.66 -0.07 -9.48
N LYS A 36 -10.07 -0.77 -10.55
CA LYS A 36 -9.91 -0.35 -11.96
C LYS A 36 -8.46 0.02 -12.30
N LEU A 37 -7.53 -0.81 -11.83
CA LEU A 37 -6.09 -0.64 -12.08
C LEU A 37 -5.81 -0.72 -13.59
N LYS A 38 -4.79 0.03 -14.02
CA LYS A 38 -4.21 -0.06 -15.36
C LYS A 38 -2.96 -0.93 -15.31
N GLU A 39 -2.60 -1.56 -16.42
CA GLU A 39 -1.34 -2.27 -16.56
C GLU A 39 -0.15 -1.38 -16.18
N GLY A 40 0.79 -1.91 -15.41
CA GLY A 40 1.93 -1.18 -14.87
C GLY A 40 1.65 -0.42 -13.56
N PRO A 41 2.38 0.68 -13.28
CA PRO A 41 2.27 1.41 -12.02
C PRO A 41 0.98 2.23 -11.92
N ASN A 42 0.35 2.18 -10.74
CA ASN A 42 -0.81 2.99 -10.37
C ASN A 42 -0.54 3.70 -9.04
N ASP A 43 -0.59 5.03 -9.05
CA ASP A 43 -0.45 5.82 -7.83
C ASP A 43 -1.68 5.66 -6.93
N VAL A 44 -1.43 5.47 -5.63
CA VAL A 44 -2.48 5.29 -4.62
C VAL A 44 -2.23 6.14 -3.39
N THR A 45 -3.31 6.53 -2.73
CA THR A 45 -3.25 7.26 -1.46
C THR A 45 -4.14 6.56 -0.42
N PHE A 46 -3.52 6.06 0.64
CA PHE A 46 -4.20 5.58 1.82
C PHE A 46 -4.50 6.77 2.73
N SER A 47 -5.77 6.99 3.07
CA SER A 47 -6.19 8.09 3.95
C SER A 47 -6.83 7.54 5.22
N ILE A 48 -6.36 7.98 6.38
CA ILE A 48 -6.91 7.60 7.69
C ILE A 48 -7.35 8.87 8.41
N THR A 49 -8.63 8.97 8.75
CA THR A 49 -9.17 10.07 9.54
C THR A 49 -9.51 9.59 10.94
N THR A 50 -8.90 10.22 11.95
CA THR A 50 -9.24 10.00 13.36
C THR A 50 -9.76 11.30 13.98
N GLN A 51 -10.58 11.17 15.02
CA GLN A 51 -11.19 12.34 15.68
C GLN A 51 -10.13 13.29 16.29
N TYR A 52 -9.02 12.75 16.77
CA TYR A 52 -8.03 13.52 17.52
C TYR A 52 -6.83 13.99 16.68
N GLN A 53 -6.46 13.25 15.63
CA GLN A 53 -5.28 13.57 14.81
C GLN A 53 -5.66 14.09 13.42
N GLY A 54 -6.96 14.23 13.12
CA GLY A 54 -7.43 14.64 11.80
C GLY A 54 -7.16 13.57 10.74
N THR A 55 -6.88 13.99 9.51
CA THR A 55 -6.62 13.08 8.38
C THR A 55 -5.13 12.97 8.09
N CYS A 56 -4.60 11.75 8.15
CA CYS A 56 -3.27 11.40 7.67
C CYS A 56 -3.38 10.71 6.31
N ARG A 57 -2.37 10.93 5.44
CA ARG A 57 -2.28 10.30 4.13
C ARG A 57 -0.91 9.63 3.96
N CYS A 58 -0.92 8.48 3.29
CA CYS A 58 0.27 7.76 2.87
C CYS A 58 0.14 7.46 1.38
N GLU A 59 1.15 7.86 0.62
CA GLU A 59 1.22 7.63 -0.83
C GLU A 59 2.01 6.35 -1.11
N GLY A 60 1.67 5.69 -2.21
CA GLY A 60 2.38 4.51 -2.68
C GLY A 60 2.00 4.16 -4.10
N THR A 61 2.53 3.04 -4.59
CA THR A 61 2.29 2.56 -5.95
C THR A 61 1.84 1.11 -5.92
N ILE A 62 0.77 0.79 -6.64
CA ILE A 62 0.34 -0.58 -6.91
C ILE A 62 0.69 -0.93 -8.35
N TYR A 63 1.36 -2.05 -8.57
CA TYR A 63 1.68 -2.56 -9.90
C TYR A 63 0.68 -3.64 -10.31
N LEU A 64 0.11 -3.51 -11.50
CA LEU A 64 -0.62 -4.59 -12.18
C LEU A 64 0.30 -5.21 -13.23
N TRP A 65 0.52 -6.52 -13.11
CA TRP A 65 1.32 -7.33 -14.04
C TRP A 65 0.45 -8.37 -14.71
N ASN A 66 0.78 -8.68 -15.96
CA ASN A 66 0.23 -9.83 -16.66
C ASN A 66 0.88 -11.11 -16.16
N TRP A 67 0.18 -12.22 -16.34
CA TRP A 67 0.62 -13.54 -15.89
C TRP A 67 1.90 -14.02 -16.63
N ASP A 68 2.18 -13.49 -17.81
CA ASP A 68 3.30 -13.84 -18.66
C ASP A 68 4.48 -12.85 -18.59
N ASP A 69 4.34 -11.76 -17.81
CA ASP A 69 5.40 -10.78 -17.57
C ASP A 69 6.66 -11.45 -17.00
N LYS A 70 7.83 -11.02 -17.49
CA LYS A 70 9.13 -11.54 -17.01
C LYS A 70 9.62 -10.66 -15.88
N VAL A 71 9.72 -11.24 -14.68
CA VAL A 71 10.17 -10.53 -13.47
C VAL A 71 11.64 -10.84 -13.20
N ILE A 72 12.43 -9.78 -13.04
CA ILE A 72 13.83 -9.86 -12.64
C ILE A 72 13.94 -9.30 -11.22
N ILE A 73 14.47 -10.12 -10.31
CA ILE A 73 14.55 -9.81 -8.89
C ILE A 73 16.00 -9.46 -8.56
N SER A 74 16.19 -8.32 -7.89
CA SER A 74 17.48 -7.88 -7.37
C SER A 74 17.35 -7.57 -5.89
N ASP A 75 18.38 -7.92 -5.13
CA ASP A 75 18.57 -7.36 -3.80
C ASP A 75 19.05 -5.90 -3.90
N ILE A 76 18.89 -5.13 -2.82
CA ILE A 76 19.38 -3.75 -2.74
C ILE A 76 20.72 -3.74 -2.03
N ASP A 77 20.77 -4.31 -0.83
CA ASP A 77 21.95 -4.26 0.03
C ASP A 77 22.98 -5.32 -0.41
N GLY A 78 24.23 -4.91 -0.61
CA GLY A 78 25.29 -5.80 -1.09
C GLY A 78 25.22 -6.20 -2.58
N THR A 79 24.12 -5.88 -3.28
CA THR A 79 23.97 -6.07 -4.74
C THR A 79 24.01 -4.74 -5.50
N ILE A 80 23.13 -3.80 -5.15
CA ILE A 80 23.18 -2.44 -5.71
C ILE A 80 24.21 -1.64 -4.93
N THR A 81 24.13 -1.67 -3.60
CA THR A 81 25.14 -1.06 -2.71
C THR A 81 26.34 -1.98 -2.56
N LYS A 82 27.54 -1.41 -2.38
CA LYS A 82 28.77 -2.20 -2.22
C LYS A 82 28.88 -2.95 -0.88
N SER A 83 28.06 -2.60 0.12
CA SER A 83 28.03 -3.27 1.44
C SER A 83 26.84 -2.84 2.31
N ASP A 84 26.41 -3.75 3.18
CA ASP A 84 25.23 -3.61 4.07
C ASP A 84 25.36 -2.49 5.12
N VAL A 85 26.54 -2.33 5.74
CA VAL A 85 26.73 -1.39 6.87
C VAL A 85 26.98 0.05 6.41
N PHE A 86 27.63 0.24 5.27
CA PHE A 86 27.97 1.57 4.76
C PHE A 86 26.90 2.16 3.82
N GLY A 87 25.99 1.34 3.28
CA GLY A 87 24.86 1.79 2.47
C GLY A 87 23.85 2.69 3.21
N GLN A 88 23.69 2.50 4.52
CA GLN A 88 22.82 3.34 5.36
C GLN A 88 23.48 4.66 5.82
N ILE A 89 24.82 4.74 5.82
CA ILE A 89 25.57 5.86 6.42
C ILE A 89 26.12 6.83 5.36
N LEU A 90 26.46 6.34 4.15
CA LEU A 90 27.12 7.15 3.12
C LEU A 90 26.24 8.05 2.23
N PRO A 91 24.91 7.89 2.12
CA PRO A 91 24.08 8.85 1.37
C PRO A 91 24.17 10.27 1.94
N GLN A 92 24.49 10.40 3.23
CA GLN A 92 24.66 11.69 3.92
C GLN A 92 26.00 12.39 3.62
N LEU A 93 26.96 11.70 2.98
CA LEU A 93 28.31 12.18 2.68
C LEU A 93 28.55 12.42 1.17
N GLY A 94 27.54 12.21 0.32
CA GLY A 94 27.57 12.58 -1.10
C GLY A 94 28.46 11.72 -2.00
N LYS A 95 28.86 10.52 -1.56
CA LYS A 95 29.68 9.59 -2.34
C LYS A 95 28.85 8.42 -2.84
N ASP A 96 28.87 8.17 -4.15
CA ASP A 96 28.23 7.01 -4.76
C ASP A 96 28.84 5.71 -4.18
N TRP A 97 27.97 4.93 -3.53
CA TRP A 97 28.31 3.66 -2.88
C TRP A 97 27.66 2.48 -3.60
N THR A 98 27.42 2.61 -4.90
CA THR A 98 26.85 1.55 -5.73
C THR A 98 27.89 0.84 -6.60
N HIS A 99 27.60 -0.39 -6.99
CA HIS A 99 28.45 -1.11 -7.95
C HIS A 99 28.51 -0.37 -9.29
N GLN A 100 29.71 -0.20 -9.84
CA GLN A 100 29.91 0.52 -11.10
C GLN A 100 29.13 -0.18 -12.23
N GLY A 101 28.36 0.59 -12.98
CA GLY A 101 27.58 0.10 -14.11
C GLY A 101 26.23 -0.55 -13.76
N ILE A 102 25.84 -0.63 -12.49
CA ILE A 102 24.58 -1.28 -12.08
C ILE A 102 23.35 -0.62 -12.71
N ALA A 103 23.31 0.71 -12.78
CA ALA A 103 22.22 1.44 -13.43
C ALA A 103 22.14 1.12 -14.94
N LYS A 104 23.30 1.03 -15.62
CA LYS A 104 23.36 0.67 -17.04
C LYS A 104 22.89 -0.77 -17.27
N LEU A 105 23.26 -1.68 -16.37
CA LEU A 105 22.81 -3.08 -16.40
C LEU A 105 21.28 -3.14 -16.31
N TYR A 106 20.66 -2.53 -15.30
CA TYR A 106 19.21 -2.58 -15.14
C TYR A 106 18.45 -1.84 -16.23
N HIS A 107 19.04 -0.77 -16.78
CA HIS A 107 18.47 -0.13 -17.95
C HIS A 107 18.46 -1.05 -19.18
N SER A 108 19.60 -1.70 -19.46
CA SER A 108 19.73 -2.62 -20.61
C SER A 108 18.87 -3.89 -20.47
N VAL A 109 18.51 -4.25 -19.25
CA VAL A 109 17.66 -5.39 -18.94
C VAL A 109 16.17 -5.05 -19.03
N ALA A 110 15.82 -3.77 -18.82
CA ALA A 110 14.45 -3.29 -18.92
C ALA A 110 14.03 -2.92 -20.35
N GLU A 111 14.99 -2.63 -21.24
CA GLU A 111 14.80 -2.50 -22.70
C GLU A 111 14.64 -3.87 -23.39
#